data_AF-A0A956UMG2-F1
#
_entry.id   AF-A0A956UMG2-F1
#
_cell.length_a   1.000
_cell.length_b   1.000
_cell.length_c   1.000
_cell.angle_alpha   90.00
_cell.angle_beta   90.00
_cell.angle_gamma   90.00
#
_symmetry.space_group_name_H-M   'P 1'
#
loop_
_entity.id
_entity.type
_entity.pdbx_description
1 polymer ?
#
loop_
_entity_poly.entity_id
_entity_poly.type
_entity_poly.pdbx_seq_one_letter_code
_entity_poly.pdbx_strand_id
1 'polypeptide(L)' 'MLVGLGAVATTFIAGVEGARRGISTPIGSVSQMGTIRLGKRTENRSPLIKDFVPLAGLDDLVFSAWDPIPD' A
#
# COMPACT_ATOMS: atom_id res chain seq x y z
N MET A 1 9.95 -7.77 -6.54
CA MET A 1 11.41 -7.60 -6.65
C MET A 1 11.74 -6.11 -6.68
N LEU A 2 12.55 -5.65 -5.73
CA LEU A 2 13.02 -4.26 -5.60
C LEU A 2 14.50 -4.20 -5.98
N VAL A 3 14.92 -3.16 -6.72
CA VAL A 3 16.33 -2.92 -7.07
C VAL A 3 16.81 -1.72 -6.25
N GLY A 4 17.79 -1.94 -5.39
CA GLY A 4 18.19 -1.04 -4.31
C GLY A 4 17.38 -1.29 -3.05
N LEU A 5 17.96 -1.98 -2.07
CA LEU A 5 17.49 -2.14 -0.70
C LEU A 5 17.87 -0.91 0.17
N GLY A 6 17.71 0.28 -0.39
CA GLY A 6 17.93 1.54 0.32
C GLY A 6 16.74 1.97 1.17
N ALA A 7 16.79 3.21 1.68
CA ALA A 7 15.82 3.77 2.63
C ALA A 7 14.35 3.64 2.19
N VAL A 8 14.05 3.81 0.90
CA VAL A 8 12.67 3.69 0.39
C VAL A 8 12.20 2.24 0.40
N ALA A 9 13.04 1.30 -0.07
CA ALA A 9 12.68 -0.11 -0.17
C ALA A 9 12.50 -0.75 1.20
N THR A 10 13.44 -0.49 2.13
CA THR A 10 13.35 -1.02 3.50
C THR A 10 12.17 -0.45 4.27
N THR A 11 11.91 0.86 4.14
CA THR A 11 10.74 1.50 4.76
C THR A 11 9.43 0.99 4.15
N PHE A 12 9.40 0.77 2.83
CA PHE A 12 8.22 0.20 2.17
C PHE A 12 7.92 -1.21 2.68
N ILE A 13 8.93 -2.11 2.72
CA ILE A 13 8.76 -3.47 3.24
C ILE A 13 8.31 -3.43 4.70
N ALA A 14 9.00 -2.67 5.56
CA ALA A 14 8.66 -2.56 6.97
C ALA A 14 7.26 -1.97 7.20
N GLY A 15 6.88 -0.96 6.41
CA GLY A 15 5.56 -0.34 6.45
C GLY A 15 4.44 -1.29 6.05
N VAL A 16 4.65 -2.09 5.00
CA VAL A 16 3.70 -3.14 4.59
C VAL A 16 3.59 -4.20 5.68
N GLU A 17 4.71 -4.71 6.20
CA GLU A 17 4.70 -5.72 7.27
C GLU A 17 4.02 -5.22 8.56
N GLY A 18 4.25 -3.97 8.94
CA GLY A 18 3.57 -3.33 10.08
C GLY A 18 2.06 -3.23 9.87
N ALA A 19 1.63 -2.87 8.66
CA ALA A 19 0.22 -2.78 8.32
C ALA A 19 -0.47 -4.15 8.30
N ARG A 20 0.17 -5.18 7.73
CA ARG A 20 -0.33 -6.57 7.75
C ARG A 20 -0.55 -7.08 9.16
N ARG A 21 0.36 -6.76 10.07
CA ARG A 21 0.31 -7.19 11.48
C ARG A 21 -0.62 -6.35 12.34
N GLY A 22 -1.26 -5.32 11.78
CA GLY A 22 -2.14 -4.40 12.53
C GLY A 22 -1.39 -3.52 13.53
N ILE A 23 -0.07 -3.40 13.43
CA ILE A 23 0.77 -2.58 14.32
C ILE A 23 0.78 -1.12 13.86
N SER A 24 0.57 -0.89 12.56
CA SER A 24 0.51 0.44 11.96
C SER A 24 -0.60 0.56 10.92
N THR A 25 -0.98 1.79 10.61
CA THR A 25 -1.93 2.10 9.53
C THR A 25 -1.13 2.60 8.31
N PRO A 26 -1.49 2.21 7.07
CA PRO A 26 -0.76 2.61 5.85
C PRO A 26 -1.08 4.05 5.42
N ILE A 27 -0.81 5.01 6.31
CA ILE A 27 -1.09 6.44 6.12
C ILE A 27 -0.38 6.97 4.88
N GLY A 28 -1.11 7.71 4.05
CA GLY A 28 -0.61 8.26 2.78
C GLY A 28 -0.75 7.31 1.59
N SER A 29 -1.09 6.02 1.81
CA SER A 29 -1.36 5.09 0.71
C SER A 29 -2.72 5.36 0.07
N VAL A 30 -2.71 5.83 -1.18
CA VAL A 30 -3.93 6.10 -1.94
C VAL A 30 -4.75 4.83 -2.17
N SER A 31 -4.13 3.70 -2.49
CA SER A 31 -4.86 2.45 -2.72
C SER A 31 -5.52 1.91 -1.46
N GLN A 32 -4.88 2.10 -0.30
CA GLN A 32 -5.37 1.53 0.97
C GLN A 32 -6.32 2.47 1.74
N MET A 33 -6.16 3.78 1.60
CA MET A 33 -6.89 4.78 2.40
C MET A 33 -7.59 5.86 1.56
N GLY A 34 -7.30 5.95 0.27
CA GLY A 34 -7.97 6.89 -0.63
C GLY A 34 -9.39 6.46 -0.93
N THR A 35 -10.24 7.44 -1.23
CA THR A 35 -11.62 7.22 -1.69
C THR A 35 -11.75 7.56 -3.17
N ILE A 36 -12.66 6.88 -3.86
CA ILE A 36 -13.04 7.21 -5.24
C ILE A 36 -14.46 7.74 -5.25
N ARG A 37 -14.67 8.87 -5.92
CA ARG A 37 -15.98 9.47 -6.02
C ARG A 37 -16.78 8.86 -7.17
N LEU A 38 -18.02 8.48 -6.90
CA LEU A 38 -18.93 7.90 -7.87
C LEU A 38 -20.13 8.84 -8.07
N GLY A 39 -20.53 9.04 -9.32
CA GLY A 39 -21.73 9.81 -9.67
C GLY A 39 -21.64 11.32 -9.40
N LYS A 40 -22.82 11.95 -9.26
CA LYS A 40 -22.98 13.41 -9.11
C LYS A 40 -22.51 13.89 -7.73
N ARG A 41 -22.22 15.20 -7.62
CA ARG A 41 -21.66 15.78 -6.37
C ARG A 41 -22.63 15.61 -5.20
N THR A 42 -23.91 15.62 -5.49
CA THR A 42 -25.03 15.57 -4.53
C THR A 42 -25.27 14.18 -3.95
N GLU A 43 -24.71 13.12 -4.55
CA GLU A 43 -24.96 11.75 -4.12
C GLU A 43 -24.05 11.32 -2.96
N ASN A 44 -23.01 12.08 -2.62
CA ASN A 44 -22.07 11.81 -1.51
C ASN A 44 -21.51 10.38 -1.49
N ARG A 45 -21.33 9.75 -2.66
CA ARG A 45 -20.78 8.40 -2.80
C ARG A 45 -19.27 8.44 -3.02
N SER A 46 -18.52 8.19 -1.94
CA SER A 46 -17.05 8.15 -1.95
C SER A 46 -16.50 6.96 -1.15
N PRO A 47 -16.71 5.71 -1.58
CA PRO A 47 -16.14 4.53 -0.91
C PRO A 47 -14.60 4.53 -0.98
N LEU A 48 -13.96 3.73 -0.12
CA LEU A 48 -12.52 3.45 -0.23
C LEU A 48 -12.23 2.75 -1.56
N ILE A 49 -11.10 3.07 -2.17
CA ILE A 49 -10.68 2.49 -3.45
C ILE A 49 -10.60 0.96 -3.33
N LYS A 50 -9.94 0.45 -2.29
CA LYS A 50 -9.78 -0.98 -2.01
C LYS A 50 -11.10 -1.74 -1.79
N ASP A 51 -12.16 -1.06 -1.38
CA ASP A 51 -13.48 -1.67 -1.15
C ASP A 51 -14.36 -1.63 -2.41
N PHE A 52 -13.97 -0.83 -3.40
CA PHE A 52 -14.74 -0.61 -4.63
C PHE A 52 -14.28 -1.47 -5.80
N VAL A 53 -12.96 -1.69 -5.96
CA VAL A 53 -12.40 -2.49 -7.05
C VAL A 53 -11.55 -3.65 -6.51
N PRO A 54 -11.47 -4.79 -7.22
CA PRO A 54 -10.65 -5.92 -6.79
C PRO A 54 -9.16 -5.58 -6.96
N LEU A 55 -8.51 -5.18 -5.86
CA LEU A 55 -7.07 -5.00 -5.79
C LEU A 55 -6.45 -6.17 -5.03
N ALA A 56 -5.21 -6.51 -5.38
CA ALA A 56 -4.39 -7.37 -4.53
C ALA A 56 -4.26 -6.72 -3.15
N GLY A 57 -4.47 -7.51 -2.11
CA GLY A 57 -4.33 -7.09 -0.73
C GLY A 57 -2.86 -6.87 -0.39
N LEU A 58 -2.62 -6.20 0.75
CA LEU A 58 -1.25 -6.09 1.23
C LEU A 58 -0.66 -7.46 1.49
N ASP A 59 -1.43 -8.47 1.94
CA ASP A 59 -0.99 -9.85 2.20
C ASP A 59 -0.55 -10.64 0.97
N ASP A 60 -0.95 -10.21 -0.23
CA ASP A 60 -0.58 -10.88 -1.48
C ASP A 60 0.84 -10.51 -1.96
N LEU A 61 1.46 -9.47 -1.37
CA LEU A 61 2.80 -9.02 -1.75
C LEU A 61 3.91 -9.98 -1.27
N VAL A 62 4.78 -10.42 -2.17
CA VAL A 62 5.99 -11.17 -1.81
C VAL A 62 7.22 -10.35 -2.19
N PHE A 63 8.07 -10.08 -1.21
CA PHE A 63 9.24 -9.24 -1.40
C PHE A 63 10.47 -10.07 -1.75
N SER A 64 11.19 -9.60 -2.76
CA SER A 64 12.57 -9.94 -3.05
C SER A 64 13.30 -8.63 -3.34
N ALA A 65 14.61 -8.59 -3.11
CA ALA A 65 15.42 -7.40 -3.37
C ALA A 65 16.81 -7.77 -3.89
N TRP A 66 17.42 -6.83 -4.60
CA TRP A 66 18.83 -6.87 -4.95
C TRP A 66 19.43 -5.50 -4.63
N ASP A 67 20.59 -5.47 -3.99
CA ASP A 67 21.37 -4.26 -3.76
C ASP A 67 22.85 -4.55 -4.08
N PRO A 68 23.57 -3.63 -4.73
CA PRO A 68 25.02 -3.77 -4.92
C PRO A 68 25.81 -3.70 -3.61
N ILE A 69 25.23 -3.15 -2.55
CA ILE A 69 25.81 -3.04 -1.21
C ILE A 69 25.23 -4.18 -0.35
N PRO A 70 26.07 -5.06 0.24
CA PRO A 70 25.61 -6.25 0.97
C PRO A 70 25.08 -5.99 2.39
N ASP A 71 24.97 -4.72 2.80
CA ASP A 71 24.81 -4.27 4.18
C ASP A 71 23.34 -4.16 4.63
#